data_AF-E4NMP3-F1
#
_entry.id   AF-E4NMP3-F1
#
_cell.length_a   1.000
_cell.length_b   1.000
_cell.length_c   1.000
_cell.angle_alpha   90.00
_cell.angle_beta   90.00
_cell.angle_gamma   90.00
#
_symmetry.space_group_name_H-M   'P 1'
#
loop_
_entity.id
_entity.type
_entity.pdbx_description
1 polymer ?
#
loop_
_entity_poly.entity_id
_entity_poly.type
_entity_poly.pdbx_seq_one_letter_code
_entity_poly.pdbx_strand_id
1 'polypeptide(L)'
;MQTVSSEPDASSPSSQLRALAVAILLAIAGPALGIAFVFLVSVPLVLTGIEITPILNISISLVFLTWGGIGGMAFLYLRYRNEDLSYFGIHLPGPRDILAAGIGYVAALGLGYSSVILVSQLNVETGTNQAAQLGMENPEVLLLLIPASFLFIGVGEELLFRGVVQSRLRESFSPAVGILLASVIFAAIHFFAIGGTPMARLTSISILLLPSVVFGIVYEYTDNLLVPIFIHGAYDATIFFFLYLAVKFGTVPQESFLFF
;
A
#
# COMPACT_ATOMS: atom_id res chain seq x y z
N MET A 1 -14.38 -17.88 47.26
CA MET A 1 -14.69 -16.61 46.58
C MET A 1 -13.78 -16.54 45.37
N GLN A 2 -14.22 -17.07 44.22
CA GLN A 2 -13.46 -17.01 42.97
C GLN A 2 -13.55 -15.58 42.44
N THR A 3 -12.42 -14.90 42.34
CA THR A 3 -12.30 -13.63 41.63
C THR A 3 -12.54 -13.92 40.16
N VAL A 4 -13.73 -13.64 39.66
CA VAL A 4 -13.98 -13.53 38.23
C VAL A 4 -13.15 -12.34 37.76
N SER A 5 -11.95 -12.60 37.23
CA SER A 5 -11.23 -11.60 36.46
C SER A 5 -12.08 -11.31 35.25
N SER A 6 -12.80 -10.19 35.26
CA SER A 6 -13.50 -9.69 34.08
C SER A 6 -12.44 -9.51 32.99
N GLU A 7 -12.47 -10.34 31.95
CA GLU A 7 -11.68 -10.08 30.76
C GLU A 7 -11.99 -8.66 30.30
N PRO A 8 -10.96 -7.85 30.01
CA PRO A 8 -11.19 -6.48 29.58
C PRO A 8 -12.03 -6.51 28.30
N ASP A 9 -13.14 -5.78 28.29
CA ASP A 9 -14.02 -5.64 27.13
C ASP A 9 -13.18 -5.24 25.91
N ALA A 10 -13.14 -6.13 24.91
CA ALA A 10 -12.35 -5.97 23.70
C ALA A 10 -12.72 -4.69 22.93
N SER A 11 -13.96 -4.20 23.13
CA SER A 11 -14.50 -2.97 22.54
C SER A 11 -14.39 -1.73 23.44
N SER A 12 -13.76 -1.86 24.63
CA SER A 12 -13.56 -0.73 25.53
C SER A 12 -12.70 0.39 24.91
N PRO A 13 -12.90 1.66 25.32
CA PRO A 13 -12.12 2.79 24.82
C PRO A 13 -10.59 2.62 24.96
N SER A 14 -10.14 1.96 26.02
CA SER A 14 -8.71 1.68 26.24
C SER A 14 -8.17 0.62 25.27
N SER A 15 -8.96 -0.42 24.97
CA SER A 15 -8.61 -1.44 23.97
C SER A 15 -8.52 -0.84 22.57
N GLN A 16 -9.51 -0.02 22.20
CA GLN A 16 -9.57 0.72 20.94
C GLN A 16 -8.38 1.66 20.76
N LEU A 17 -8.06 2.46 21.79
CA LEU A 17 -6.90 3.36 21.74
C LEU A 17 -5.59 2.58 21.58
N ARG A 18 -5.44 1.46 22.29
CA ARG A 18 -4.28 0.57 22.15
C ARG A 18 -4.19 -0.03 20.75
N ALA A 19 -5.32 -0.45 20.16
CA ALA A 19 -5.37 -0.99 18.81
C ALA A 19 -4.89 0.04 17.78
N LEU A 20 -5.44 1.25 17.87
CA LEU A 20 -5.08 2.35 16.99
C LEU A 20 -3.61 2.76 17.14
N ALA A 21 -3.11 2.87 18.37
CA ALA A 21 -1.71 3.19 18.63
C ALA A 21 -0.76 2.14 18.05
N VAL A 22 -1.05 0.85 18.25
CA VAL A 22 -0.25 -0.25 17.67
C VAL A 22 -0.29 -0.21 16.14
N ALA A 23 -1.47 -0.01 15.54
CA ALA A 23 -1.64 0.11 14.10
C ALA A 23 -0.77 1.25 13.51
N ILE A 24 -0.82 2.44 14.10
CA ILE A 24 -0.01 3.59 13.67
C ILE A 24 1.48 3.31 13.84
N LEU A 25 1.90 2.76 14.99
CA LEU A 25 3.30 2.45 15.25
C LEU A 25 3.86 1.46 14.23
N LEU A 26 3.13 0.39 13.92
CA LEU A 26 3.55 -0.61 12.93
C LEU A 26 3.63 0.00 11.52
N ALA A 27 2.63 0.81 11.15
CA ALA A 27 2.59 1.48 9.85
C ALA A 27 3.74 2.47 9.64
N ILE A 28 4.23 3.13 10.71
CA ILE A 28 5.40 4.01 10.65
C ILE A 28 6.69 3.20 10.70
N ALA A 29 6.76 2.18 11.57
CA ALA A 29 7.96 1.41 11.79
C ALA A 29 8.37 0.58 10.57
N GLY A 30 7.41 0.07 9.78
CA GLY A 30 7.69 -0.69 8.55
C GLY A 30 8.53 0.11 7.53
N PRO A 31 8.01 1.24 7.02
CA PRO A 31 8.78 2.12 6.12
C PRO A 31 10.08 2.63 6.75
N ALA A 32 10.08 2.99 8.04
CA ALA A 32 11.29 3.46 8.72
C ALA A 32 12.40 2.39 8.75
N LEU A 33 12.04 1.13 9.04
CA LEU A 33 12.95 0.00 8.98
C LEU A 33 13.47 -0.22 7.55
N GLY A 34 12.59 -0.14 6.56
CA GLY A 34 12.97 -0.26 5.16
C GLY A 34 13.94 0.83 4.72
N ILE A 35 13.69 2.08 5.08
CA ILE A 35 14.57 3.23 4.81
C ILE A 35 15.95 2.99 5.44
N ALA A 36 15.99 2.51 6.69
CA ALA A 36 17.25 2.18 7.36
C ALA A 36 18.05 1.12 6.58
N PHE A 37 17.39 0.08 6.06
CA PHE A 37 18.03 -0.93 5.22
C PHE A 37 18.49 -0.39 3.87
N VAL A 38 17.71 0.48 3.22
CA VAL A 38 18.14 1.17 2.00
C VAL A 38 19.43 1.95 2.27
N PHE A 39 19.52 2.73 3.35
CA PHE A 39 20.77 3.44 3.69
C PHE A 39 21.92 2.48 4.03
N LEU A 40 21.65 1.41 4.77
CA LEU A 40 22.64 0.41 5.14
C LEU A 40 23.31 -0.23 3.90
N VAL A 41 22.57 -0.37 2.81
CA VAL A 41 23.08 -0.94 1.55
C VAL A 41 23.64 0.14 0.63
N SER A 42 22.92 1.24 0.41
CA SER A 42 23.30 2.26 -0.55
C SER A 42 24.55 3.04 -0.13
N VAL A 43 24.75 3.32 1.16
CA VAL A 43 25.91 4.09 1.63
C VAL A 43 27.24 3.36 1.36
N PRO A 44 27.41 2.07 1.74
CA PRO A 44 28.62 1.32 1.38
C PRO A 44 28.90 1.25 -0.13
N LEU A 45 27.87 1.12 -0.97
CA LEU A 45 28.03 1.12 -2.43
C LEU A 45 28.66 2.44 -2.90
N VAL A 46 28.13 3.57 -2.45
CA VAL A 46 28.67 4.89 -2.79
C VAL A 46 30.11 5.07 -2.25
N LEU A 47 30.37 4.67 -1.00
CA LEU A 47 31.69 4.79 -0.38
C LEU A 47 32.76 3.93 -1.06
N THR A 48 32.36 2.84 -1.73
CA THR A 48 33.25 1.97 -2.50
C THR A 48 33.38 2.39 -3.97
N GLY A 49 32.77 3.53 -4.35
CA GLY A 49 32.84 4.09 -5.70
C GLY A 49 31.87 3.44 -6.70
N ILE A 50 30.91 2.66 -6.23
CA ILE A 50 29.87 2.06 -7.09
C ILE A 50 28.79 3.13 -7.36
N GLU A 51 28.58 3.44 -8.63
CA GLU A 51 27.51 4.34 -9.07
C GLU A 51 26.14 3.68 -8.89
N ILE A 52 25.21 4.39 -8.24
CA ILE A 52 23.83 3.92 -8.08
C ILE A 52 23.00 4.42 -9.27
N THR A 53 22.78 3.54 -10.23
CA THR A 53 21.88 3.81 -11.37
C THR A 53 20.42 3.90 -10.93
N PRO A 54 19.52 4.52 -11.72
CA PRO A 54 18.07 4.56 -11.44
C PRO A 54 17.46 3.17 -11.20
N ILE A 55 17.83 2.19 -12.04
CA ILE A 55 17.38 0.80 -11.90
C ILE A 55 17.90 0.16 -10.61
N LEU A 56 19.17 0.40 -10.25
CA LEU A 56 19.71 -0.13 -9.00
C LEU A 56 19.03 0.53 -7.80
N ASN A 57 18.81 1.85 -7.83
CA ASN A 57 18.13 2.59 -6.79
C ASN A 57 16.71 2.05 -6.53
N ILE A 58 15.89 1.92 -7.58
CA ILE A 58 14.53 1.42 -7.44
C ILE A 58 14.52 -0.06 -7.01
N SER A 59 15.48 -0.87 -7.46
CA SER A 59 15.58 -2.28 -7.07
C SER A 59 15.91 -2.44 -5.58
N ILE A 60 16.89 -1.69 -5.08
CA ILE A 60 17.22 -1.64 -3.64
C ILE A 60 16.01 -1.16 -2.85
N SER A 61 15.37 -0.08 -3.30
CA SER A 61 14.21 0.50 -2.64
C SER A 61 13.03 -0.48 -2.59
N LEU A 62 12.71 -1.17 -3.69
CA LEU A 62 11.64 -2.17 -3.74
C LEU A 62 11.91 -3.30 -2.75
N VAL A 63 13.10 -3.90 -2.77
CA VAL A 63 13.43 -5.02 -1.88
C VAL A 63 13.35 -4.61 -0.41
N PHE A 64 13.92 -3.47 -0.04
CA PHE A 64 14.06 -3.10 1.36
C PHE A 64 12.88 -2.31 1.92
N LEU A 65 12.21 -1.45 1.14
CA LEU A 65 11.02 -0.76 1.63
C LEU A 65 9.83 -1.73 1.73
N THR A 66 9.64 -2.62 0.75
CA THR A 66 8.52 -3.57 0.80
C THR A 66 8.88 -4.77 1.68
N TRP A 67 9.70 -5.71 1.22
CA TRP A 67 9.95 -6.96 1.96
C TRP A 67 10.80 -6.76 3.21
N GLY A 68 11.86 -5.95 3.15
CA GLY A 68 12.73 -5.72 4.32
C GLY A 68 12.03 -4.92 5.44
N GLY A 69 11.26 -3.90 5.05
CA GLY A 69 10.62 -2.95 5.94
C GLY A 69 9.18 -3.32 6.24
N ILE A 70 8.27 -3.06 5.30
CA ILE A 70 6.81 -3.19 5.48
C ILE A 70 6.40 -4.65 5.71
N GLY A 71 6.69 -5.55 4.78
CA GLY A 71 6.44 -6.99 4.91
C GLY A 71 7.22 -7.62 6.06
N GLY A 72 8.48 -7.22 6.24
CA GLY A 72 9.31 -7.61 7.37
C GLY A 72 8.67 -7.27 8.72
N MET A 73 8.10 -6.07 8.85
CA MET A 73 7.36 -5.63 10.03
C MET A 73 6.11 -6.49 10.27
N ALA A 74 5.41 -6.90 9.22
CA ALA A 74 4.28 -7.82 9.35
C ALA A 74 4.71 -9.17 9.94
N PHE A 75 5.84 -9.74 9.48
CA PHE A 75 6.39 -10.98 10.04
C PHE A 75 6.90 -10.82 11.48
N LEU A 76 7.56 -9.70 11.79
CA LEU A 76 7.98 -9.39 13.16
C LEU A 76 6.78 -9.31 14.11
N TYR A 77 5.68 -8.73 13.64
CA TYR A 77 4.44 -8.66 14.40
C TYR A 77 3.84 -10.05 14.67
N LEU A 78 3.74 -10.92 13.65
CA LEU A 78 3.30 -12.32 13.85
C LEU A 78 4.18 -13.03 14.87
N ARG A 79 5.51 -12.88 14.74
CA ARG A 79 6.46 -13.51 15.67
C ARG A 79 6.28 -13.02 17.10
N TYR A 80 6.03 -11.72 17.28
CA TYR A 80 5.74 -11.11 18.57
C TYR A 80 4.43 -11.62 19.17
N ARG A 81 3.41 -11.86 18.35
CA ARG A 81 2.11 -12.39 18.77
C ARG A 81 2.07 -13.92 18.89
N ASN A 82 3.13 -14.61 18.46
CA ASN A 82 3.18 -16.07 18.31
C ASN A 82 2.07 -16.62 17.41
N GLU A 83 1.73 -15.86 16.36
CA GLU A 83 0.80 -16.27 15.32
C GLU A 83 1.56 -16.88 14.13
N ASP A 84 0.88 -17.71 13.34
CA ASP A 84 1.43 -18.26 12.09
C ASP A 84 0.81 -17.58 10.85
N LEU A 85 1.17 -18.04 9.64
CA LEU A 85 0.70 -17.45 8.38
C LEU A 85 -0.82 -17.58 8.17
N SER A 86 -1.51 -18.46 8.90
CA SER A 86 -2.97 -18.56 8.85
C SER A 86 -3.66 -17.30 9.37
N TYR A 87 -2.97 -16.47 10.16
CA TYR A 87 -3.45 -15.15 10.60
C TYR A 87 -3.82 -14.23 9.41
N PHE A 88 -3.20 -14.45 8.25
CA PHE A 88 -3.48 -13.69 7.03
C PHE A 88 -4.60 -14.28 6.16
N GLY A 89 -5.18 -15.43 6.54
CA GLY A 89 -6.21 -16.07 5.71
C GLY A 89 -5.70 -16.50 4.34
N ILE A 90 -4.43 -16.89 4.19
CA ILE A 90 -3.88 -17.26 2.87
C ILE A 90 -4.37 -18.66 2.48
N HIS A 91 -5.21 -18.74 1.45
CA HIS A 91 -5.67 -19.99 0.84
C HIS A 91 -5.91 -19.85 -0.66
N LEU A 92 -6.01 -20.98 -1.37
CA LEU A 92 -6.17 -20.99 -2.83
C LEU A 92 -7.50 -20.32 -3.25
N PRO A 93 -7.49 -19.29 -4.10
CA PRO A 93 -8.71 -18.56 -4.45
C PRO A 93 -9.79 -19.43 -5.08
N GLY A 94 -11.01 -19.36 -4.54
CA GLY A 94 -12.19 -19.97 -5.14
C GLY A 94 -12.89 -19.06 -6.17
N PRO A 95 -14.00 -19.51 -6.79
CA PRO A 95 -14.76 -18.69 -7.74
C PRO A 95 -15.26 -17.37 -7.17
N ARG A 96 -15.64 -17.36 -5.88
CA ARG A 96 -16.05 -16.15 -5.14
C ARG A 96 -14.91 -15.14 -5.06
N ASP A 97 -13.70 -15.62 -4.77
CA ASP A 97 -12.50 -14.80 -4.63
C ASP A 97 -12.08 -14.21 -5.99
N ILE A 98 -12.16 -15.01 -7.05
CA ILE A 98 -11.90 -14.55 -8.42
C ILE A 98 -12.91 -13.48 -8.85
N LEU A 99 -14.20 -13.67 -8.56
CA LEU A 99 -15.23 -12.67 -8.85
C LEU A 99 -15.00 -11.39 -8.04
N ALA A 100 -14.70 -11.52 -6.74
CA ALA A 100 -14.39 -10.39 -5.88
C ALA A 100 -13.12 -9.66 -6.35
N ALA A 101 -12.10 -10.38 -6.80
CA ALA A 101 -10.88 -9.82 -7.39
C ALA A 101 -11.20 -8.99 -8.63
N GLY A 102 -11.99 -9.53 -9.56
CA GLY A 102 -12.40 -8.81 -10.77
C GLY A 102 -13.21 -7.54 -10.47
N ILE A 103 -14.22 -7.65 -9.62
CA ILE A 103 -15.06 -6.50 -9.22
C ILE A 103 -14.23 -5.46 -8.47
N GLY A 104 -13.41 -5.90 -7.51
CA GLY A 104 -12.57 -5.03 -6.71
C GLY A 104 -11.53 -4.29 -7.55
N TYR A 105 -10.90 -4.95 -8.52
CA TYR A 105 -9.99 -4.32 -9.47
C TYR A 105 -10.68 -3.22 -10.30
N VAL A 106 -11.84 -3.53 -10.88
CA VAL A 106 -12.61 -2.54 -11.66
C VAL A 106 -13.07 -1.38 -10.77
N ALA A 107 -13.52 -1.65 -9.56
CA ALA A 107 -13.93 -0.63 -8.60
C ALA A 107 -12.77 0.27 -8.16
N ALA A 108 -11.61 -0.32 -7.85
CA ALA A 108 -10.41 0.42 -7.44
C ALA A 108 -9.92 1.35 -8.56
N LEU A 109 -9.80 0.83 -9.79
CA LEU A 109 -9.48 1.64 -10.96
C LEU A 109 -10.52 2.73 -11.17
N GLY A 110 -11.81 2.39 -11.23
CA GLY A 110 -12.89 3.34 -11.46
C GLY A 110 -12.92 4.47 -10.43
N LEU A 111 -12.72 4.16 -9.14
CA LEU A 111 -12.68 5.16 -8.07
C LEU A 111 -11.45 6.06 -8.16
N GLY A 112 -10.25 5.49 -8.29
CA GLY A 112 -9.02 6.29 -8.42
C GLY A 112 -9.10 7.20 -9.64
N TYR A 113 -9.55 6.64 -10.74
CA TYR A 113 -9.69 7.31 -12.01
C TYR A 113 -10.72 8.44 -12.01
N SER A 114 -11.94 8.17 -11.52
CA SER A 114 -12.98 9.21 -11.37
C SER A 114 -12.54 10.35 -10.45
N SER A 115 -11.66 10.07 -9.48
CA SER A 115 -11.13 11.09 -8.59
C SER A 115 -10.12 12.00 -9.29
N VAL A 116 -9.27 11.45 -10.17
CA VAL A 116 -8.35 12.25 -10.99
C VAL A 116 -9.13 13.20 -11.91
N ILE A 117 -10.19 12.71 -12.57
CA ILE A 117 -11.09 13.55 -13.38
C ILE A 117 -11.67 14.69 -12.54
N LEU A 118 -12.22 14.38 -11.37
CA LEU A 118 -12.84 15.36 -10.49
C LEU A 118 -11.84 16.44 -10.06
N VAL A 119 -10.67 16.02 -9.59
CA VAL A 119 -9.60 16.92 -9.13
C VAL A 119 -9.11 17.83 -10.27
N SER A 120 -8.99 17.29 -11.49
CA SER A 120 -8.67 18.08 -12.68
C SER A 120 -9.74 19.12 -13.00
N GLN A 121 -11.02 18.76 -12.97
CA GLN A 121 -12.12 19.71 -13.21
C GLN A 121 -12.15 20.85 -12.20
N LEU A 122 -11.70 20.59 -10.97
CA LEU A 122 -11.58 21.58 -9.90
C LEU A 122 -10.30 22.41 -10.01
N ASN A 123 -9.42 22.14 -10.99
CA ASN A 123 -8.09 22.74 -11.14
C ASN A 123 -7.25 22.66 -9.85
N VAL A 124 -7.38 21.55 -9.13
CA VAL A 124 -6.62 21.30 -7.90
C VAL A 124 -5.34 20.53 -8.26
N GLU A 125 -4.21 21.01 -7.75
CA GLU A 125 -2.92 20.35 -7.97
C GLU A 125 -2.82 19.00 -7.26
N THR A 126 -2.14 18.06 -7.91
CA THR A 126 -1.78 16.75 -7.36
C THR A 126 -0.27 16.62 -7.24
N GLY A 127 0.17 15.86 -6.24
CA GLY A 127 1.58 15.48 -6.10
C GLY A 127 1.91 14.22 -6.91
N THR A 128 3.16 14.10 -7.32
CA THR A 128 3.67 12.94 -8.07
C THR A 128 4.38 11.96 -7.13
N ASN A 129 4.09 10.66 -7.26
CA ASN A 129 4.80 9.62 -6.52
C ASN A 129 6.27 9.54 -6.99
N GLN A 130 7.23 9.40 -6.08
CA GLN A 130 8.67 9.37 -6.41
C GLN A 130 9.06 8.23 -7.37
N ALA A 131 8.46 7.04 -7.24
CA ALA A 131 8.71 5.93 -8.16
C ALA A 131 8.16 6.23 -9.56
N ALA A 132 6.98 6.85 -9.64
CA ALA A 132 6.41 7.31 -10.91
C ALA A 132 7.27 8.40 -11.55
N GLN A 133 7.75 9.37 -10.76
CA GLN A 133 8.66 10.43 -11.24
C GLN A 133 9.96 9.84 -11.79
N LEU A 134 10.61 8.93 -11.04
CA LEU A 134 11.82 8.25 -11.49
C LEU A 134 11.59 7.49 -12.80
N GLY A 135 10.40 6.89 -12.94
CA GLY A 135 9.98 6.20 -14.16
C GLY A 135 9.67 7.11 -15.34
N MET A 136 9.17 8.33 -15.11
CA MET A 136 9.02 9.33 -16.17
C MET A 136 10.38 9.79 -16.70
N GLU A 137 11.36 9.92 -15.82
CA GLU A 137 12.75 10.27 -16.17
C GLU A 137 13.50 9.09 -16.82
N ASN A 138 13.19 7.86 -16.41
CA ASN A 138 13.86 6.62 -16.82
C ASN A 138 12.82 5.51 -17.13
N PRO A 139 12.22 5.48 -18.34
CA PRO A 139 11.05 4.63 -18.62
C PRO A 139 11.21 3.13 -18.40
N GLU A 140 12.43 2.61 -18.47
CA GLU A 140 12.75 1.21 -18.12
C GLU A 140 12.41 0.87 -16.65
N VAL A 141 12.43 1.86 -15.75
CA VAL A 141 11.97 1.69 -14.37
C VAL A 141 10.49 1.33 -14.34
N LEU A 142 9.66 1.92 -15.21
CA LEU A 142 8.22 1.61 -15.27
C LEU A 142 8.00 0.15 -15.72
N LEU A 143 8.81 -0.35 -16.66
CA LEU A 143 8.74 -1.75 -17.08
C LEU A 143 9.12 -2.71 -15.96
N LEU A 144 10.07 -2.34 -15.10
CA LEU A 144 10.42 -3.11 -13.90
C LEU A 144 9.30 -3.05 -12.85
N LEU A 145 8.66 -1.90 -12.69
CA LEU A 145 7.61 -1.69 -11.70
C LEU A 145 6.36 -2.52 -11.98
N ILE A 146 6.01 -2.79 -13.25
CA ILE A 146 4.84 -3.62 -13.62
C ILE A 146 4.86 -5.01 -12.96
N PRO A 147 5.88 -5.88 -13.15
CA PRO A 147 5.94 -7.16 -12.44
C PRO A 147 6.24 -6.98 -10.95
N ALA A 148 6.98 -5.93 -10.56
CA ALA A 148 7.25 -5.65 -9.15
C ALA A 148 5.99 -5.28 -8.36
N SER A 149 4.98 -4.69 -8.99
CA SER A 149 3.69 -4.39 -8.35
C SER A 149 3.03 -5.65 -7.82
N PHE A 150 3.09 -6.76 -8.55
CA PHE A 150 2.52 -8.05 -8.11
C PHE A 150 3.38 -8.79 -7.09
N LEU A 151 4.71 -8.67 -7.17
CA LEU A 151 5.63 -9.52 -6.42
C LEU A 151 6.23 -8.85 -5.18
N PHE A 152 6.30 -7.51 -5.18
CA PHE A 152 6.97 -6.72 -4.15
C PHE A 152 6.01 -5.74 -3.49
N ILE A 153 5.38 -4.85 -4.27
CA ILE A 153 4.58 -3.75 -3.73
C ILE A 153 3.30 -4.31 -3.11
N GLY A 154 2.44 -4.92 -3.92
CA GLY A 154 1.17 -5.49 -3.47
C GLY A 154 1.36 -6.51 -2.35
N VAL A 155 2.34 -7.41 -2.46
CA VAL A 155 2.57 -8.42 -1.39
C VAL A 155 3.04 -7.77 -0.10
N GLY A 156 4.11 -6.97 -0.14
CA GLY A 156 4.69 -6.38 1.06
C GLY A 156 3.71 -5.47 1.77
N GLU A 157 3.02 -4.60 1.03
CA GLU A 157 2.08 -3.65 1.59
C GLU A 157 0.82 -4.32 2.14
N GLU A 158 0.20 -5.24 1.41
CA GLU A 158 -1.02 -5.91 1.90
C GLU A 158 -0.75 -6.77 3.14
N LEU A 159 0.42 -7.41 3.25
CA LEU A 159 0.83 -8.13 4.46
C LEU A 159 0.77 -7.23 5.70
N LEU A 160 1.30 -6.02 5.62
CA LEU A 160 1.27 -5.10 6.76
C LEU A 160 -0.11 -4.46 6.93
N PHE A 161 -0.70 -3.92 5.87
CA PHE A 161 -1.87 -3.05 6.01
C PHE A 161 -3.17 -3.82 6.18
N ARG A 162 -3.36 -4.92 5.45
CA ARG A 162 -4.58 -5.74 5.54
C ARG A 162 -4.34 -6.89 6.51
N GLY A 163 -3.23 -7.58 6.33
CA GLY A 163 -2.84 -8.70 7.18
C GLY A 163 -2.69 -8.30 8.65
N VAL A 164 -2.01 -7.20 8.97
CA VAL A 164 -1.71 -6.80 10.35
C VAL A 164 -2.51 -5.60 10.84
N VAL A 165 -2.43 -4.44 10.17
CA VAL A 165 -3.01 -3.18 10.66
C VAL A 165 -4.54 -3.26 10.70
N GLN A 166 -5.18 -3.67 9.60
CA GLN A 166 -6.63 -3.85 9.55
C GLN A 166 -7.07 -4.94 10.55
N SER A 167 -6.46 -6.12 10.52
CA SER A 167 -6.79 -7.21 11.46
C SER A 167 -6.67 -6.79 12.92
N ARG A 168 -5.61 -6.06 13.27
CA ARG A 168 -5.41 -5.56 14.65
C ARG A 168 -6.47 -4.53 15.05
N LEU A 169 -6.91 -3.68 14.12
CA LEU A 169 -8.03 -2.75 14.36
C LEU A 169 -9.35 -3.52 14.50
N ARG A 170 -9.56 -4.58 13.70
CA ARG A 170 -10.76 -5.43 13.72
C ARG A 170 -10.96 -6.19 15.03
N GLU A 171 -9.91 -6.41 15.81
CA GLU A 171 -10.00 -6.95 17.18
C GLU A 171 -10.75 -6.01 18.15
N SER A 172 -10.87 -4.71 17.85
CA SER A 172 -11.44 -3.71 18.77
C SER A 172 -12.48 -2.76 18.15
N PHE A 173 -12.57 -2.74 16.82
CA PHE A 173 -13.50 -1.92 16.04
C PHE A 173 -14.37 -2.77 15.12
N SER A 174 -15.53 -2.23 14.71
CA SER A 174 -16.40 -2.85 13.70
C SER A 174 -15.68 -2.98 12.35
N PRO A 175 -16.15 -3.87 11.45
CA PRO A 175 -15.58 -4.04 10.11
C PRO A 175 -15.34 -2.73 9.37
N ALA A 176 -16.39 -1.92 9.25
CA ALA A 176 -16.35 -0.65 8.54
C ALA A 176 -15.31 0.32 9.14
N VAL A 177 -15.25 0.44 10.47
CA VAL A 177 -14.31 1.34 11.14
C VAL A 177 -12.88 0.84 11.00
N GLY A 178 -12.64 -0.47 11.14
CA GLY A 178 -11.32 -1.07 10.95
C GLY A 178 -10.77 -0.83 9.53
N ILE A 179 -11.59 -1.04 8.50
CA ILE A 179 -11.24 -0.81 7.10
C ILE A 179 -10.91 0.67 6.84
N LEU A 180 -11.76 1.58 7.33
CA LEU A 180 -11.55 3.02 7.14
C LEU A 180 -10.28 3.51 7.83
N LEU A 181 -10.06 3.12 9.08
CA LEU A 181 -8.85 3.52 9.83
C LEU A 181 -7.58 2.94 9.18
N ALA A 182 -7.59 1.66 8.78
CA ALA A 182 -6.45 1.06 8.08
C ALA A 182 -6.16 1.77 6.77
N SER A 183 -7.21 2.17 6.03
CA SER A 183 -7.07 2.89 4.75
C SER A 183 -6.54 4.31 4.93
N VAL A 184 -6.97 5.02 5.97
CA VAL A 184 -6.44 6.33 6.32
C VAL A 184 -4.95 6.22 6.71
N ILE A 185 -4.59 5.23 7.52
CA ILE A 185 -3.20 5.00 7.93
C ILE A 185 -2.33 4.67 6.70
N PHE A 186 -2.80 3.76 5.85
CA PHE A 186 -2.14 3.41 4.58
C PHE A 186 -1.92 4.64 3.70
N ALA A 187 -2.96 5.45 3.50
CA ALA A 187 -2.84 6.63 2.66
C ALA A 187 -1.92 7.70 3.28
N ALA A 188 -1.97 7.88 4.60
CA ALA A 188 -1.17 8.89 5.31
C ALA A 188 0.35 8.62 5.21
N ILE A 189 0.79 7.36 5.28
CA ILE A 189 2.23 7.05 5.19
C ILE A 189 2.84 7.42 3.83
N HIS A 190 2.02 7.53 2.78
CA HIS A 190 2.46 7.92 1.44
C HIS A 190 2.84 9.40 1.33
N PHE A 191 2.53 10.24 2.32
CA PHE A 191 2.83 11.68 2.29
C PHE A 191 4.30 12.00 1.99
N PHE A 192 5.22 11.15 2.46
CA PHE A 192 6.65 11.34 2.25
C PHE A 192 7.14 10.79 0.91
N ALA A 193 6.42 9.85 0.30
CA ALA A 193 6.71 9.27 -1.01
C ALA A 193 6.12 10.11 -2.17
N ILE A 194 5.28 11.10 -1.87
CA ILE A 194 4.64 11.98 -2.84
C ILE A 194 5.34 13.35 -2.83
N GLY A 195 5.79 13.80 -4.00
CA GLY A 195 6.37 15.12 -4.23
C GLY A 195 5.31 16.23 -4.36
N GLY A 196 5.77 17.47 -4.51
CA GLY A 196 4.89 18.65 -4.62
C GLY A 196 4.58 19.34 -3.29
N THR A 197 3.69 20.35 -3.35
CA THR A 197 3.28 21.16 -2.19
C THR A 197 2.54 20.31 -1.15
N PRO A 198 2.49 20.72 0.14
CA PRO A 198 1.73 19.99 1.15
C PRO A 198 0.27 19.76 0.74
N MET A 199 -0.37 20.73 0.09
CA MET A 199 -1.74 20.58 -0.39
C MET A 199 -1.85 19.56 -1.52
N ALA A 200 -0.95 19.61 -2.51
CA ALA A 200 -0.92 18.66 -3.61
C ALA A 200 -0.75 17.21 -3.13
N ARG A 201 0.07 16.99 -2.10
CA ARG A 201 0.23 15.69 -1.44
C ARG A 201 -1.07 15.22 -0.77
N LEU A 202 -1.75 16.09 -0.04
CA LEU A 202 -3.03 15.77 0.60
C LEU A 202 -4.11 15.42 -0.44
N THR A 203 -4.14 16.12 -1.57
CA THR A 203 -5.01 15.76 -2.71
C THR A 203 -4.72 14.34 -3.18
N SER A 204 -3.45 14.00 -3.47
CA SER A 204 -3.08 12.66 -3.93
C SER A 204 -3.38 11.56 -2.89
N ILE A 205 -3.19 11.83 -1.60
CA ILE A 205 -3.55 10.91 -0.52
C ILE A 205 -5.07 10.67 -0.48
N SER A 206 -5.87 11.71 -0.71
CA SER A 206 -7.33 11.59 -0.73
C SER A 206 -7.82 10.70 -1.88
N ILE A 207 -7.13 10.75 -3.03
CA ILE A 207 -7.39 9.84 -4.16
C ILE A 207 -7.03 8.39 -3.77
N LEU A 208 -5.83 8.19 -3.21
CA LEU A 208 -5.31 6.86 -2.85
C LEU A 208 -6.11 6.16 -1.73
N LEU A 209 -6.80 6.93 -0.89
CA LEU A 209 -7.70 6.41 0.14
C LEU A 209 -8.82 5.54 -0.45
N LEU A 210 -9.34 5.87 -1.64
CA LEU A 210 -10.50 5.16 -2.21
C LEU A 210 -10.16 3.74 -2.69
N PRO A 211 -9.13 3.49 -3.53
CA PRO A 211 -8.65 2.14 -3.82
C PRO A 211 -8.29 1.36 -2.55
N SER A 212 -7.68 2.03 -1.57
CA SER A 212 -7.30 1.40 -0.30
C SER A 212 -8.50 0.83 0.45
N VAL A 213 -9.63 1.55 0.46
CA VAL A 213 -10.89 1.07 1.05
C VAL A 213 -11.40 -0.16 0.29
N VAL A 214 -11.31 -0.19 -1.04
CA VAL A 214 -11.69 -1.36 -1.84
C VAL A 214 -10.86 -2.59 -1.43
N PHE A 215 -9.55 -2.45 -1.28
CA PHE A 215 -8.67 -3.56 -0.87
C PHE A 215 -9.06 -4.10 0.51
N GLY A 216 -9.39 -3.20 1.45
CA GLY A 216 -9.84 -3.61 2.79
C GLY A 216 -11.22 -4.30 2.78
N ILE A 217 -12.14 -3.83 1.94
CA ILE A 217 -13.48 -4.45 1.77
C ILE A 217 -13.36 -5.84 1.18
N VAL A 218 -12.59 -6.03 0.10
CA VAL A 218 -12.45 -7.36 -0.51
C VAL A 218 -11.73 -8.33 0.42
N TYR A 219 -10.77 -7.86 1.22
CA TYR A 219 -10.13 -8.69 2.23
C TYR A 219 -11.13 -9.14 3.29
N GLU A 220 -11.90 -8.22 3.87
CA GLU A 220 -12.93 -8.55 4.87
C GLU A 220 -14.02 -9.47 4.30
N TYR A 221 -14.35 -9.30 3.01
CA TYR A 221 -15.37 -10.11 2.34
C TYR A 221 -14.87 -11.54 2.07
N THR A 222 -13.64 -11.69 1.56
CA THR A 222 -13.09 -12.98 1.11
C THR A 222 -12.37 -13.75 2.20
N ASP A 223 -11.91 -13.08 3.26
CA ASP A 223 -11.01 -13.64 4.26
C ASP A 223 -9.79 -14.31 3.59
N ASN A 224 -9.29 -13.66 2.53
CA ASN A 224 -8.17 -14.15 1.72
C ASN A 224 -7.24 -13.03 1.32
N LEU A 225 -6.03 -12.97 1.88
CA LEU A 225 -5.07 -11.91 1.57
C LEU A 225 -4.56 -11.95 0.11
N LEU A 226 -4.65 -13.09 -0.58
CA LEU A 226 -4.24 -13.16 -1.98
C LEU A 226 -5.14 -12.31 -2.90
N VAL A 227 -6.39 -12.07 -2.52
CA VAL A 227 -7.35 -11.28 -3.28
C VAL A 227 -6.97 -9.79 -3.33
N PRO A 228 -6.79 -9.07 -2.20
CA PRO A 228 -6.32 -7.70 -2.23
C PRO A 228 -4.88 -7.58 -2.74
N ILE A 229 -3.98 -8.56 -2.52
CA ILE A 229 -2.62 -8.58 -3.11
C ILE A 229 -2.71 -8.50 -4.63
N PHE A 230 -3.55 -9.34 -5.23
CA PHE A 230 -3.72 -9.35 -6.68
C PHE A 230 -4.33 -8.03 -7.18
N ILE A 231 -5.39 -7.54 -6.52
CA ILE A 231 -6.04 -6.29 -6.92
C ILE A 231 -5.07 -5.11 -6.84
N HIS A 232 -4.34 -4.98 -5.73
CA HIS A 232 -3.38 -3.91 -5.51
C HIS A 232 -2.24 -3.98 -6.54
N GLY A 233 -1.63 -5.17 -6.72
CA GLY A 233 -0.59 -5.35 -7.72
C GLY A 233 -1.08 -5.04 -9.15
N ALA A 234 -2.31 -5.43 -9.50
CA ALA A 234 -2.90 -5.15 -10.80
C ALA A 234 -3.22 -3.66 -11.01
N TYR A 235 -3.70 -2.98 -9.97
CA TYR A 235 -3.97 -1.55 -9.97
C TYR A 235 -2.68 -0.76 -10.27
N ASP A 236 -1.61 -1.00 -9.52
CA ASP A 236 -0.33 -0.33 -9.72
C ASP A 236 0.30 -0.67 -11.07
N ALA A 237 0.31 -1.95 -11.44
CA ALA A 237 0.85 -2.41 -12.73
C ALA A 237 0.16 -1.72 -13.91
N THR A 238 -1.15 -1.47 -13.80
CA THR A 238 -1.93 -0.78 -14.82
C THR A 238 -1.54 0.68 -14.92
N ILE A 239 -1.38 1.37 -13.78
CA ILE A 239 -0.92 2.77 -13.75
C ILE A 239 0.49 2.89 -14.34
N PHE A 240 1.43 2.04 -13.93
CA PHE A 240 2.79 2.07 -14.47
C PHE A 240 2.87 1.73 -15.96
N PHE A 241 2.03 0.79 -16.43
CA PHE A 241 1.94 0.44 -17.83
C PHE A 241 1.45 1.61 -18.69
N PHE A 242 0.35 2.27 -18.29
CA PHE A 242 -0.15 3.43 -19.03
C PHE A 242 0.81 4.61 -18.96
N LEU A 243 1.47 4.84 -17.82
CA LEU A 243 2.52 5.85 -17.70
C LEU A 243 3.70 5.55 -18.64
N TYR A 244 4.10 4.29 -18.79
CA TYR A 244 5.15 3.91 -19.73
C TYR A 244 4.75 4.23 -21.18
N LEU A 245 3.54 3.86 -21.58
CA LEU A 245 3.03 4.16 -22.92
C LEU A 245 2.98 5.67 -23.19
N ALA A 246 2.52 6.44 -22.20
CA ALA A 246 2.46 7.90 -22.26
C ALA A 246 3.84 8.51 -22.54
N VAL A 247 4.84 8.11 -21.74
CA VAL A 247 6.20 8.65 -21.82
C VAL A 247 6.91 8.21 -23.10
N LYS A 248 6.75 6.95 -23.54
CA LYS A 248 7.48 6.43 -24.71
C LYS A 248 6.89 6.85 -26.04
N PHE A 249 5.57 6.91 -26.14
CA PHE A 249 4.91 7.07 -27.43
C PHE A 249 4.24 8.43 -27.59
N GLY A 250 3.95 9.17 -26.52
CA GLY A 250 3.24 10.45 -26.60
C GLY A 250 1.85 10.33 -27.26
N THR A 251 1.36 9.10 -27.51
CA THR A 251 0.15 8.79 -28.28
C THR A 251 -1.10 8.69 -27.41
N VAL A 252 -0.99 9.00 -26.13
CA VAL A 252 -2.16 9.21 -25.27
C VAL A 252 -2.35 10.73 -25.22
N PRO A 253 -3.42 11.30 -25.80
CA PRO A 253 -3.66 12.73 -25.80
C PRO A 253 -3.55 13.31 -24.38
N GLN A 254 -3.09 14.56 -24.22
CA GLN A 254 -3.01 15.15 -22.88
C GLN A 254 -4.36 15.19 -22.15
N GLU A 255 -5.44 15.35 -22.92
CA GLU A 255 -6.82 15.27 -22.43
C GLU A 255 -7.19 13.85 -21.99
N SER A 256 -6.51 12.83 -22.52
CA SER A 256 -6.61 11.45 -22.09
C SER A 256 -5.86 11.14 -20.79
N PHE A 257 -5.07 12.07 -20.24
CA PHE A 257 -4.47 11.95 -18.89
C PHE A 257 -5.28 12.65 -17.80
N LEU A 258 -6.30 13.42 -18.17
CA LEU A 258 -7.46 13.56 -17.30
C LEU A 258 -8.21 12.23 -17.21
N PHE A 259 -7.88 11.32 -18.14
CA PHE A 259 -8.51 10.04 -18.37
C PHE A 259 -7.61 8.80 -18.03
N PHE A 260 -6.51 8.97 -17.27
CA PHE A 260 -5.76 7.89 -16.59
C PHE A 260 -5.19 8.35 -15.24
#